data_AF-A0A4U9HWC5-F1
#
_entry.id   AF-A0A4U9HWC5-F1
#
_cell.length_a   1.000
_cell.length_b   1.000
_cell.length_c   1.000
_cell.angle_alpha   90.00
_cell.angle_beta   90.00
_cell.angle_gamma   90.00
#
_symmetry.space_group_name_H-M   'P 1'
#
loop_
_entity.id
_entity.type
_entity.pdbx_description
1 polymer ?
#
loop_
_entity_poly.entity_id
_entity_poly.type
_entity_poly.pdbx_seq_one_letter_code
_entity_poly.pdbx_strand_id
1 'polypeptide(L)'
;MIIDELEALVKTTPVKAVYIVPTFGNPGGVTLAEQRRKQLVELSQRYDFVIIEDDPYGEINFTDKTFTPLKAWAAEMGCGDNVIYTSTFSKILAPGARVAG
;
A
#
# COMPACT_ATOMS: atom_id res chain seq x y z
N MET A 1 9.74 0.94 -6.14
CA MET A 1 8.91 1.73 -7.08
C MET A 1 9.50 3.12 -7.21
N ILE A 2 9.76 3.56 -8.43
CA ILE A 2 10.20 4.92 -8.76
C ILE A 2 8.95 5.69 -9.20
N ILE A 3 8.58 6.75 -8.47
CA ILE A 3 7.33 7.49 -8.69
C ILE A 3 7.32 8.15 -10.07
N ASP A 4 8.45 8.69 -10.50
CA ASP A 4 8.57 9.40 -11.78
C ASP A 4 8.32 8.47 -12.98
N GLU A 5 8.78 7.22 -12.89
CA GLU A 5 8.53 6.20 -13.92
C GLU A 5 7.05 5.78 -13.95
N LEU A 6 6.43 5.62 -12.77
CA LEU A 6 4.99 5.35 -12.69
C LEU A 6 4.18 6.50 -13.30
N GLU A 7 4.53 7.75 -13.01
CA GLU A 7 3.86 8.92 -13.57
C GLU A 7 3.98 8.96 -15.11
N ALA A 8 5.16 8.64 -15.66
CA ALA A 8 5.35 8.55 -17.10
C ALA A 8 4.48 7.44 -17.73
N LEU A 9 4.34 6.30 -17.05
CA LEU A 9 3.53 5.18 -17.52
C LEU A 9 2.03 5.52 -17.53
N VAL A 10 1.48 6.04 -16.42
CA VAL A 10 0.04 6.35 -16.31
C VAL A 10 -0.42 7.46 -17.25
N LYS A 11 0.50 8.33 -17.72
CA LYS A 11 0.21 9.35 -18.73
C LYS A 11 -0.07 8.78 -20.13
N THR A 12 0.48 7.61 -20.44
CA THR A 12 0.46 7.03 -21.79
C THR A 12 -0.29 5.71 -21.86
N THR A 13 -0.47 5.05 -20.72
CA THR A 13 -1.05 3.72 -20.60
C THR A 13 -2.19 3.77 -19.59
N PRO A 14 -3.39 3.28 -19.92
CA PRO A 14 -4.49 3.18 -18.97
C PRO A 14 -4.15 2.13 -17.91
N VAL A 15 -3.78 2.59 -16.71
CA VAL A 15 -3.53 1.76 -15.54
C VAL A 15 -4.80 1.72 -14.70
N LYS A 16 -5.29 0.52 -14.37
CA LYS A 16 -6.46 0.35 -13.51
C LYS A 16 -6.10 0.18 -12.04
N ALA A 17 -4.94 -0.41 -11.77
CA ALA A 17 -4.48 -0.64 -10.41
C ALA A 17 -2.96 -0.71 -10.30
N VAL A 18 -2.44 -0.36 -9.11
CA VAL A 18 -1.04 -0.46 -8.71
C VAL A 18 -0.98 -1.31 -7.43
N TYR A 19 -0.22 -2.40 -7.46
CA TYR A 19 0.06 -3.21 -6.26
C TYR A 19 1.41 -2.81 -5.67
N ILE A 20 1.49 -2.63 -4.36
CA ILE A 20 2.72 -2.25 -3.67
C ILE A 20 2.84 -2.86 -2.28
N VAL A 21 4.06 -3.30 -1.94
CA VAL A 21 4.49 -3.58 -0.57
C VAL A 21 5.40 -2.44 -0.10
N PRO A 22 4.87 -1.42 0.59
CA PRO A 22 5.60 -0.17 0.81
C PRO A 22 6.54 -0.22 2.03
N THR A 23 6.43 -1.25 2.87
CA THR A 23 7.14 -1.40 4.14
C THR A 23 7.88 -2.75 4.14
N PHE A 24 9.21 -2.73 4.32
CA PHE A 24 10.08 -3.93 4.33
C PHE A 24 9.86 -4.92 3.17
N GLY A 25 9.65 -4.42 1.95
CA GLY A 25 9.48 -5.29 0.77
C GLY A 25 10.69 -6.20 0.55
N ASN A 26 10.47 -7.52 0.56
CA ASN A 26 11.50 -8.54 0.28
C ASN A 26 11.66 -8.70 -1.25
N PRO A 27 12.88 -8.84 -1.85
CA PRO A 27 14.22 -8.89 -1.26
C PRO A 27 14.95 -7.54 -1.18
N GLY A 28 14.30 -6.42 -1.51
CA GLY A 28 14.95 -5.10 -1.58
C GLY A 28 15.10 -4.37 -0.24
N GLY A 29 14.33 -4.71 0.78
CA GLY A 29 14.31 -4.03 2.09
C GLY A 29 13.90 -2.55 2.05
N VAL A 30 13.48 -2.04 0.89
CA VAL A 30 13.24 -0.60 0.69
C VAL A 30 11.88 -0.23 1.26
N THR A 31 11.89 0.67 2.23
CA THR A 31 10.67 1.31 2.72
C THR A 31 10.40 2.59 1.91
N LEU A 32 9.18 2.74 1.42
CA LEU A 32 8.78 3.94 0.68
C LEU A 32 8.72 5.13 1.63
N ALA A 33 9.53 6.17 1.36
CA ALA A 33 9.53 7.41 2.13
C ALA A 33 8.14 8.08 2.12
N GLU A 34 7.80 8.78 3.20
CA GLU A 34 6.48 9.40 3.37
C GLU A 34 6.08 10.30 2.20
N GLN A 35 6.99 11.14 1.71
CA GLN A 35 6.73 12.01 0.57
C GLN A 35 6.31 11.22 -0.68
N ARG A 36 6.93 10.06 -0.92
CA ARG A 36 6.60 9.21 -2.07
C ARG A 36 5.27 8.47 -1.88
N ARG A 37 4.87 8.19 -0.64
CA ARG A 37 3.53 7.65 -0.32
C ARG A 37 2.44 8.65 -0.67
N LYS A 38 2.62 9.92 -0.26
CA LYS A 38 1.72 11.03 -0.61
C LYS A 38 1.62 11.22 -2.12
N GLN A 39 2.75 11.29 -2.81
CA GLN A 39 2.80 11.39 -4.27
C GLN A 39 2.07 10.23 -4.96
N LEU A 40 2.22 8.99 -4.47
CA LEU A 40 1.51 7.85 -5.05
C LEU A 40 -0.02 8.00 -4.90
N VAL A 41 -0.49 8.45 -3.74
CA VAL A 41 -1.92 8.70 -3.50
C VAL A 41 -2.43 9.84 -4.40
N GLU A 42 -1.68 10.92 -4.54
CA GLU A 42 -2.02 12.03 -5.45
C GLU A 42 -2.13 11.56 -6.91
N LEU A 43 -1.20 10.70 -7.37
CA LEU A 43 -1.26 10.12 -8.71
C LEU A 43 -2.49 9.22 -8.88
N SER A 44 -2.83 8.42 -7.86
CA SER A 44 -4.01 7.55 -7.90
C SER A 44 -5.31 8.32 -8.04
N GLN A 45 -5.41 9.46 -7.37
CA GLN A 45 -6.54 10.36 -7.50
C GLN A 45 -6.55 11.06 -8.87
N ARG A 46 -5.39 11.55 -9.33
CA ARG A 46 -5.27 12.29 -10.58
C ARG A 46 -5.58 11.45 -11.82
N TYR A 47 -5.15 10.19 -11.81
CA TYR A 47 -5.22 9.28 -12.96
C TYR A 47 -6.27 8.17 -12.79
N ASP A 48 -7.08 8.24 -11.73
CA ASP A 48 -8.20 7.33 -11.45
C ASP A 48 -7.81 5.84 -11.48
N PHE A 49 -6.77 5.48 -10.72
CA PHE A 49 -6.38 4.09 -10.51
C PHE A 49 -6.46 3.72 -9.04
N VAL A 50 -6.64 2.42 -8.77
CA VAL A 50 -6.68 1.87 -7.41
C VAL A 50 -5.29 1.44 -6.95
N ILE A 51 -4.90 1.80 -5.73
CA ILE A 51 -3.70 1.27 -5.08
C ILE A 51 -4.11 0.08 -4.21
N ILE A 52 -3.43 -1.05 -4.37
CA ILE A 52 -3.50 -2.18 -3.45
C ILE A 52 -2.23 -2.14 -2.61
N GLU A 53 -2.36 -1.66 -1.38
CA GLU A 53 -1.30 -1.64 -0.38
C GLU A 53 -1.28 -2.99 0.34
N ASP A 54 -0.19 -3.74 0.21
CA ASP A 54 0.07 -4.98 0.94
C ASP A 54 1.15 -4.75 1.98
N ASP A 55 0.75 -4.73 3.25
CA ASP A 55 1.60 -4.42 4.39
C ASP A 55 1.70 -5.65 5.31
N PRO A 56 2.48 -6.67 4.93
CA PRO A 56 2.57 -7.91 5.70
C PRO A 56 3.27 -7.73 7.05
N TYR A 57 4.02 -6.64 7.23
CA TYR A 57 4.88 -6.37 8.39
C TYR A 57 4.42 -5.18 9.24
N GLY A 58 3.31 -4.51 8.91
CA GLY A 58 2.86 -3.29 9.60
C GLY A 58 2.74 -3.42 11.13
N GLU A 59 2.33 -4.61 11.61
CA GLU A 59 2.20 -4.92 13.05
C GLU A 59 3.45 -5.57 13.67
N ILE A 60 4.33 -6.17 12.86
CA ILE A 60 5.51 -6.91 13.32
C ILE A 60 6.74 -5.98 13.37
N ASN A 61 6.53 -4.67 13.45
CA ASN A 61 7.60 -3.70 13.59
C ASN A 61 8.29 -3.84 14.96
N PHE A 62 9.27 -4.75 15.05
CA PHE A 62 10.25 -4.86 16.12
C PHE A 62 11.25 -3.68 16.14
N THR A 63 10.89 -2.56 15.51
CA THR A 63 11.70 -1.34 15.40
C THR A 63 10.83 -0.14 15.75
N ASP A 64 11.39 0.88 16.42
CA ASP A 64 10.69 2.10 16.87
C ASP A 64 10.18 3.01 15.72
N LYS A 65 10.14 2.52 14.48
CA LYS A 65 9.72 3.28 13.30
C LYS A 65 8.35 2.82 12.83
N THR A 66 7.32 3.59 13.17
CA THR A 66 5.98 3.47 12.59
C THR A 66 5.89 4.28 11.30
N PHE A 67 5.39 3.68 10.23
CA PHE A 67 5.12 4.37 8.97
C PHE A 67 3.61 4.53 8.78
N THR A 68 3.17 5.71 8.34
CA THR A 68 1.76 5.94 7.99
C THR A 68 1.40 5.18 6.70
N PRO A 69 0.39 4.29 6.72
CA PRO A 69 -0.07 3.58 5.52
C PRO A 69 -0.59 4.53 4.43
N LEU A 70 -0.57 4.10 3.17
CA LEU A 70 -1.16 4.86 2.07
C LEU A 70 -2.67 5.05 2.27
N LYS A 71 -3.35 4.07 2.86
CA LYS A 71 -4.79 4.19 3.20
C LYS A 71 -5.09 5.37 4.12
N ALA A 72 -4.20 5.67 5.07
CA ALA A 72 -4.37 6.81 5.97
C ALA A 72 -4.18 8.14 5.24
N TRP A 73 -3.17 8.24 4.37
CA TRP A 73 -2.99 9.42 3.51
C TRP A 73 -4.16 9.63 2.56
N ALA A 74 -4.68 8.57 1.95
CA ALA A 74 -5.84 8.66 1.07
C ALA A 74 -7.10 9.14 1.81
N ALA A 75 -7.31 8.70 3.05
CA ALA A 75 -8.38 9.22 3.89
C ALA A 75 -8.22 10.72 4.18
N GLU A 76 -7.00 11.15 4.54
CA GLU A 76 -6.69 12.57 4.81
C GLU A 76 -6.89 13.45 3.56
N MET A 77 -6.56 12.94 2.37
CA MET A 77 -6.70 13.64 1.09
C MET A 77 -8.11 13.55 0.48
N GLY A 78 -9.06 12.88 1.15
CA GLY A 78 -10.44 12.73 0.67
C GLY A 78 -10.61 11.77 -0.52
N CYS A 79 -9.63 10.89 -0.76
CA CYS A 79 -9.65 9.86 -1.82
C CYS A 79 -9.49 8.45 -1.25
N GLY A 80 -10.08 8.20 -0.08
CA GLY A 80 -9.95 6.94 0.65
C GLY A 80 -10.29 5.69 -0.18
N ASP A 81 -11.20 5.81 -1.15
CA ASP A 81 -11.63 4.70 -2.01
C ASP A 81 -10.58 4.31 -3.07
N ASN A 82 -9.61 5.18 -3.35
CA ASN A 82 -8.50 4.89 -4.26
C ASN A 82 -7.46 3.94 -3.65
N VAL A 83 -7.55 3.61 -2.35
CA VAL A 83 -6.61 2.70 -1.70
C VAL A 83 -7.33 1.53 -1.02
N ILE A 84 -6.95 0.32 -1.42
CA ILE A 84 -7.29 -0.93 -0.75
C ILE A 84 -6.09 -1.33 0.11
N TYR A 85 -6.29 -1.42 1.41
CA TYR A 85 -5.27 -1.87 2.36
C TYR A 85 -5.45 -3.36 2.64
N THR A 86 -4.36 -4.11 2.57
CA THR A 86 -4.28 -5.52 2.90
C THR A 86 -3.11 -5.74 3.84
N SER A 87 -3.30 -6.52 4.90
CA SER A 87 -2.24 -6.90 5.84
C SER A 87 -2.44 -8.34 6.31
N THR A 88 -1.44 -8.89 7.00
CA THR A 88 -1.46 -10.26 7.52
C THR A 88 -2.51 -10.49 8.64
N PHE A 89 -3.33 -9.50 8.99
CA PHE A 89 -4.45 -9.67 9.93
C PHE A 89 -5.40 -10.82 9.52
N SER A 90 -5.52 -11.10 8.20
CA SER A 90 -6.27 -12.26 7.67
C SER A 90 -5.71 -13.63 8.08
N LYS A 91 -4.48 -13.73 8.61
CA LYS A 91 -3.91 -14.98 9.15
C LYS A 91 -3.88 -15.02 10.68
N ILE A 92 -4.07 -13.89 11.37
CA ILE A 92 -4.11 -13.83 12.84
C ILE A 92 -5.55 -14.03 13.36
N LEU A 93 -6.58 -13.71 12.57
CA LEU A 93 -7.98 -13.99 12.90
C LEU A 93 -8.47 -15.42 12.60
N ALA A 94 -7.62 -16.31 12.06
CA ALA A 94 -7.96 -17.71 11.87
C ALA A 94 -6.85 -18.72 12.24
N PRO A 95 -6.43 -18.82 13.52
CA PRO A 95 -5.86 -20.07 14.04
C PRO A 95 -6.96 -21.12 14.31
N GLY A 96 -8.24 -20.72 14.27
CA GLY A 96 -9.38 -21.49 14.80
C GLY A 96 -10.33 -22.11 13.78
N ALA A 97 -10.16 -21.92 12.47
CA ALA A 97 -10.99 -22.60 11.46
C ALA A 97 -10.51 -24.05 11.22
N ARG A 98 -10.37 -24.84 12.30
CA ARG A 98 -10.57 -26.28 12.23
C ARG A 98 -12.04 -26.54 12.50
N VAL A 99 -12.85 -26.48 11.46
CA VAL A 99 -14.09 -27.27 11.43
C VAL A 99 -13.72 -28.58 10.74
N ALA A 100 -13.25 -29.52 11.55
CA ALA A 100 -13.36 -30.94 11.27
C ALA A 100 -14.08 -31.51 12.49
N GLY A 101 -15.33 -31.91 12.28
CA GLY A 101 -16.30 -32.32 13.28
C GLY A 101 -17.70 -32.01 12.81
#